data_AF-A0A8H7VDL3-F1
#
_entry.id   AF-A0A8H7VDL3-F1
#
_cell.length_a   1.000
_cell.length_b   1.000
_cell.length_c   1.000
_cell.angle_alpha   90.00
_cell.angle_beta   90.00
_cell.angle_gamma   90.00
#
_symmetry.space_group_name_H-M   'P 1'
#
loop_
_entity.id
_entity.type
_entity.pdbx_description
1 polymer ?
#
loop_
_entity_poly.entity_id
_entity_poly.type
_entity_poly.pdbx_seq_one_letter_code
_entity_poly.pdbx_strand_id
1 'polypeptide(L)'
;MDEESMLRTRLEIDDRNVRGLQKKISSWLTTLPTESIEASQNVYESLLLNLSAYQTTIERYPLLATANSMDIEKYGQMVDQTVHAVGSTAEQISSLKDELKEAQKVRDNKLEYDKVAREIMKLETRESYNQTIKELEADIAMLKREKTNKEKAFDSRKTNFSELIKTVKELQRTVEEERAKGNEMQKKLMDMDREYESSDDEASVNSESREHTPEERRATNGGSHRFQERSNDDDDDDDGDEEGMVADEEAIVNGVVC
;
A
#
# COMPACT_ATOMS: atom_id res chain seq x y z
N MET A 1 -22.47 50.74 -51.18
CA MET A 1 -21.21 51.25 -50.59
C MET A 1 -21.33 51.09 -49.10
N ASP A 2 -20.43 50.34 -48.49
CA ASP A 2 -20.46 49.99 -47.07
C ASP A 2 -20.29 51.24 -46.20
N GLU A 3 -21.08 51.38 -45.14
CA GLU A 3 -21.01 52.54 -44.24
C GLU A 3 -19.61 52.70 -43.63
N GLU A 4 -18.92 51.59 -43.37
CA GLU A 4 -17.54 51.56 -42.90
C GLU A 4 -16.55 52.13 -43.93
N SER A 5 -16.77 51.84 -45.22
CA SER A 5 -15.96 52.40 -46.31
C SER A 5 -16.19 53.91 -46.46
N MET A 6 -17.43 54.37 -46.29
CA MET A 6 -17.74 55.81 -46.27
C MET A 6 -17.16 56.51 -45.04
N LEU A 7 -17.20 55.88 -43.86
CA LEU A 7 -16.61 56.39 -42.63
C LEU A 7 -15.09 56.46 -42.73
N ARG A 8 -14.41 55.43 -43.24
CA ARG A 8 -12.96 55.45 -43.51
C ARG A 8 -12.57 56.58 -44.44
N THR A 9 -13.23 56.70 -45.59
CA THR A 9 -12.95 57.76 -46.57
C THR A 9 -13.13 59.16 -45.97
N ARG A 10 -14.10 59.32 -45.07
CA ARG A 10 -14.42 60.59 -44.42
C ARG A 10 -13.51 60.89 -43.21
N LEU A 11 -12.88 59.88 -42.62
CA LEU A 11 -11.84 60.01 -41.59
C LEU A 11 -10.45 60.25 -42.19
N GLU A 12 -10.16 59.63 -43.34
CA GLU A 12 -8.88 59.75 -44.06
C GLU A 12 -8.67 61.13 -44.68
N ILE A 13 -9.76 61.79 -45.09
CA ILE A 13 -9.69 63.09 -45.75
C ILE A 13 -10.13 64.16 -44.74
N ASP A 14 -9.16 64.85 -44.11
CA ASP A 14 -9.41 66.07 -43.34
C ASP A 14 -9.73 67.25 -44.26
N ASP A 15 -10.82 67.07 -45.00
CA ASP A 15 -11.40 68.00 -45.97
C ASP A 15 -11.89 69.28 -45.28
N ARG A 16 -12.07 69.25 -43.96
CA ARG A 16 -12.59 70.37 -43.19
C ARG A 16 -11.59 71.53 -43.17
N ASN A 17 -10.31 71.23 -43.00
CA ASN A 17 -9.25 72.23 -43.00
C ASN A 17 -9.08 72.85 -44.39
N VAL A 18 -9.12 72.04 -45.44
CA VAL A 18 -9.07 72.50 -46.84
C VAL A 18 -10.27 73.36 -47.20
N ARG A 19 -11.50 72.91 -46.89
CA ARG A 19 -12.72 73.69 -47.12
C ARG A 19 -12.73 74.99 -46.30
N GLY A 20 -12.14 74.98 -45.10
CA GLY A 20 -11.96 76.17 -44.27
C GLY A 20 -11.02 77.19 -44.91
N LEU A 21 -9.87 76.74 -45.41
CA LEU A 21 -8.93 77.55 -46.17
C LEU A 21 -9.58 78.12 -47.44
N GLN A 22 -10.26 77.28 -48.22
CA GLN A 22 -10.96 77.69 -49.43
C GLN A 22 -11.97 78.80 -49.15
N LYS A 23 -12.81 78.66 -48.12
CA LYS A 23 -13.79 79.70 -47.74
C LYS A 23 -13.12 81.01 -47.32
N LYS A 24 -12.04 80.94 -46.55
CA LYS A 24 -11.27 82.13 -46.12
C LYS A 24 -10.63 82.84 -47.31
N ILE A 25 -10.04 82.09 -48.25
CA ILE A 25 -9.45 82.62 -49.48
C ILE A 25 -10.52 83.28 -50.34
N SER A 26 -11.64 82.60 -50.61
CA SER A 26 -12.74 83.17 -51.40
C SER A 26 -13.32 84.43 -50.76
N SER A 27 -13.50 84.44 -49.43
CA SER A 27 -13.97 85.61 -48.70
C SER A 27 -12.98 86.77 -48.81
N TRP A 28 -11.68 86.52 -48.61
CA TRP A 28 -10.64 87.53 -48.71
C TRP A 28 -10.56 88.14 -50.12
N LEU A 29 -10.66 87.31 -51.17
CA LEU A 29 -10.69 87.78 -52.56
C LEU A 29 -11.90 88.66 -52.86
N THR A 30 -13.06 88.39 -52.23
CA THR A 30 -14.26 89.22 -52.40
C THR A 30 -14.22 90.54 -51.63
N THR A 31 -13.54 90.59 -50.48
CA THR A 31 -13.45 91.81 -49.65
C THR A 31 -12.26 92.69 -50.00
N LEU A 32 -11.26 92.14 -50.70
CA LEU A 32 -10.04 92.83 -51.16
C LEU A 32 -10.29 94.19 -51.86
N PRO A 33 -11.31 94.36 -52.74
CA PRO A 33 -11.54 95.64 -53.42
C PRO A 33 -12.21 96.69 -52.53
N THR A 34 -12.77 96.31 -51.38
CA THR A 34 -13.67 97.15 -50.57
C THR A 34 -13.08 97.51 -49.20
N GLU A 35 -12.17 96.69 -48.67
CA GLU A 35 -11.58 96.87 -47.34
C GLU A 35 -10.31 97.72 -47.33
N SER A 36 -9.94 98.23 -46.15
CA SER A 36 -8.66 98.90 -45.92
C SER A 36 -7.49 97.94 -46.15
N ILE A 37 -6.36 98.49 -46.59
CA ILE A 37 -5.11 97.77 -46.83
C ILE A 37 -4.65 97.02 -45.57
N GLU A 38 -4.78 97.64 -44.40
CA GLU A 38 -4.36 97.05 -43.11
C GLU A 38 -5.22 95.84 -42.71
N ALA A 39 -6.53 95.91 -42.92
CA ALA A 39 -7.45 94.79 -42.67
C ALA A 39 -7.15 93.61 -43.63
N SER A 40 -6.90 93.92 -44.90
CA SER A 40 -6.52 92.93 -45.91
C SER A 40 -5.20 92.24 -45.61
N GLN A 41 -4.22 92.97 -45.05
CA GLN A 41 -2.92 92.43 -44.63
C GLN A 41 -3.05 91.47 -43.44
N ASN A 42 -3.86 91.80 -42.43
CA ASN A 42 -4.10 90.93 -41.29
C ASN A 42 -4.74 89.59 -41.70
N VAL A 43 -5.68 89.61 -42.66
CA VAL A 43 -6.29 88.38 -43.20
C VAL A 43 -5.28 87.55 -43.98
N TYR A 44 -4.37 88.19 -44.73
CA TYR A 44 -3.28 87.53 -45.44
C TYR A 44 -2.31 86.80 -44.50
N GLU A 45 -1.86 87.46 -43.43
CA GLU A 45 -0.98 86.84 -42.42
C GLU A 45 -1.66 85.67 -41.72
N SER A 46 -2.96 85.80 -41.39
CA SER A 46 -3.76 84.70 -40.86
C SER A 46 -3.86 83.54 -41.86
N LEU A 47 -4.06 83.83 -43.15
CA LEU A 47 -4.12 82.80 -44.19
C LEU A 47 -2.79 82.04 -44.31
N LEU A 48 -1.66 82.74 -44.26
CA LEU A 48 -0.33 82.14 -44.29
C LEU A 48 -0.10 81.19 -43.11
N LEU A 49 -0.52 81.60 -41.90
CA LEU A 49 -0.43 80.76 -40.71
C LEU A 49 -1.30 79.49 -40.84
N ASN A 50 -2.53 79.62 -41.35
CA ASN A 50 -3.41 78.46 -41.57
C ASN A 50 -2.84 77.51 -42.62
N LEU A 51 -2.19 78.03 -43.66
CA LEU A 51 -1.55 77.23 -44.71
C LEU A 51 -0.33 76.48 -44.16
N SER A 52 0.51 77.14 -43.35
CA SER A 52 1.62 76.51 -42.64
C SER A 52 1.15 75.40 -41.70
N ALA A 53 0.10 75.62 -40.92
CA ALA A 53 -0.47 74.61 -40.03
C ALA A 53 -1.02 73.40 -40.81
N TYR A 54 -1.66 73.65 -41.95
CA TYR A 54 -2.15 72.59 -42.83
C TYR A 54 -1.00 71.79 -43.45
N GLN A 55 0.08 72.45 -43.87
CA GLN A 55 1.28 71.79 -44.38
C GLN A 55 1.87 70.83 -43.33
N THR A 56 2.08 71.28 -42.10
CA THR A 56 2.58 70.42 -41.01
C THR A 56 1.66 69.23 -40.73
N THR A 57 0.35 69.43 -40.86
CA THR A 57 -0.63 68.35 -40.69
C THR A 57 -0.49 67.31 -41.81
N ILE A 58 -0.29 67.75 -43.06
CA ILE A 58 -0.04 66.84 -44.20
C ILE A 58 1.24 66.04 -43.98
N GLU A 59 2.33 66.71 -43.61
CA GLU A 59 3.64 66.10 -43.37
C GLU A 59 3.61 65.05 -42.25
N ARG A 60 2.67 65.17 -41.30
CA ARG A 60 2.48 64.21 -40.21
C ARG A 60 1.88 62.87 -40.65
N TYR A 61 1.00 62.85 -41.65
CA TYR A 61 0.31 61.61 -42.07
C TYR A 61 1.24 60.47 -42.51
N PRO A 62 2.25 60.68 -43.39
CA PRO A 62 3.15 59.59 -43.77
C PRO A 62 3.95 59.07 -42.57
N LEU A 63 4.37 59.95 -41.65
CA LEU A 63 5.07 59.54 -40.42
C LEU A 63 4.19 58.67 -39.53
N LEU A 64 2.91 59.05 -39.37
CA LEU A 64 1.94 58.27 -38.60
C LEU A 64 1.65 56.92 -39.27
N ALA A 65 1.53 56.89 -40.60
CA ALA A 65 1.33 55.65 -41.34
C ALA A 65 2.52 54.69 -41.17
N THR A 66 3.75 55.20 -41.23
CA THR A 66 4.96 54.41 -40.96
C THR A 66 4.98 53.90 -39.52
N ALA A 67 4.71 54.76 -38.53
CA ALA A 67 4.67 54.36 -37.12
C ALA A 67 3.61 53.27 -36.87
N ASN A 68 2.39 53.45 -37.40
CA ASN A 68 1.32 52.45 -37.29
C ASN A 68 1.71 51.12 -37.93
N SER A 69 2.38 51.14 -39.09
CA SER A 69 2.85 49.91 -39.74
C SER A 69 3.88 49.17 -38.87
N MET A 70 4.81 49.89 -38.25
CA MET A 70 5.80 49.31 -37.33
C MET A 70 5.12 48.74 -36.07
N ASP A 71 4.13 49.45 -35.53
CA ASP A 71 3.40 48.99 -34.35
C ASP A 71 2.60 47.72 -34.66
N ILE A 72 1.95 47.64 -35.82
CA ILE A 72 1.25 46.43 -36.27
C ILE A 72 2.21 45.24 -36.37
N GLU A 73 3.39 45.43 -36.98
CA GLU A 73 4.40 44.38 -37.07
C GLU A 73 4.86 43.91 -35.68
N LYS A 74 5.14 44.86 -34.78
CA LYS A 74 5.56 44.58 -33.41
C LYS A 74 4.49 43.83 -32.62
N TYR A 75 3.22 44.22 -32.75
CA TYR A 75 2.11 43.50 -32.12
C TYR A 75 1.96 42.09 -32.69
N GLY A 76 2.15 41.91 -34.00
CA GLY A 76 2.20 40.57 -34.61
C GLY A 76 3.29 39.69 -33.99
N GLN A 77 4.51 40.21 -33.88
CA GLN A 77 5.62 39.48 -33.25
C GLN A 77 5.33 39.14 -31.78
N MET A 78 4.70 40.05 -31.03
CA MET A 78 4.33 39.81 -29.63
C MET A 78 3.28 38.71 -29.49
N VAL A 79 2.31 38.67 -30.41
CA VAL A 79 1.31 37.59 -30.46
C VAL A 79 1.99 36.25 -30.72
N ASP A 80 2.88 36.17 -31.72
CA ASP A 80 3.60 34.95 -32.04
C ASP A 80 4.47 34.46 -30.86
N GLN A 81 5.18 35.37 -30.20
CA GLN A 81 5.95 35.05 -28.99
C GLN A 81 5.06 34.52 -27.86
N THR A 82 3.88 35.12 -27.67
CA THR A 82 2.93 34.70 -26.65
C THR A 82 2.39 33.30 -26.96
N VAL A 83 2.02 33.03 -28.21
CA VAL A 83 1.56 31.70 -28.65
C VAL A 83 2.64 30.64 -28.42
N HIS A 84 3.89 30.95 -28.78
CA HIS A 84 5.01 30.04 -28.53
C HIS A 84 5.23 29.79 -27.03
N ALA A 85 5.18 30.84 -26.20
CA ALA A 85 5.33 30.71 -24.75
C ALA A 85 4.22 29.86 -24.13
N VAL A 86 2.96 30.05 -24.57
CA VAL A 86 1.82 29.24 -24.14
C VAL A 86 2.00 27.77 -24.54
N GLY A 87 2.41 27.51 -25.78
CA GLY A 87 2.69 26.15 -26.25
C GLY A 87 3.79 25.47 -25.43
N SER A 88 4.92 26.15 -25.22
CA SER A 88 6.02 25.62 -24.41
C SER A 88 5.61 25.36 -22.96
N THR A 89 4.81 26.24 -22.37
CA THR A 89 4.29 26.04 -21.00
C THR A 89 3.35 24.84 -20.94
N ALA A 90 2.50 24.64 -21.94
CA ALA A 90 1.62 23.48 -22.01
C ALA A 90 2.40 22.16 -22.11
N GLU A 91 3.47 22.13 -22.91
CA GLU A 91 4.39 20.97 -23.00
C GLU A 91 5.08 20.70 -21.65
N GLN A 92 5.58 21.74 -20.98
CA GLN A 92 6.16 21.61 -19.64
C GLN A 92 5.17 21.07 -18.62
N ILE A 93 3.93 21.55 -18.63
CA ILE A 93 2.85 21.02 -17.77
C ILE A 93 2.62 19.54 -18.06
N SER A 94 2.62 19.13 -19.33
CA SER A 94 2.47 17.71 -19.69
C SER A 94 3.62 16.86 -19.14
N SER A 95 4.87 17.32 -19.30
CA SER A 95 6.06 16.63 -18.76
C SER A 95 5.97 16.49 -17.24
N LEU A 96 5.66 17.58 -16.53
CA LEU A 96 5.54 17.58 -15.08
C LEU A 96 4.43 16.66 -14.57
N LYS A 97 3.32 16.54 -15.31
CA LYS A 97 2.25 15.58 -14.99
C LYS A 97 2.73 14.14 -15.09
N ASP A 98 3.54 13.81 -16.07
CA ASP A 98 4.05 12.45 -16.24
C ASP A 98 5.15 12.13 -15.21
N GLU A 99 6.02 13.10 -14.90
CA GLU A 99 6.98 13.00 -13.78
C GLU A 99 6.27 12.79 -12.44
N LEU A 100 5.15 13.50 -12.21
CA LEU A 100 4.35 13.34 -11.00
C LEU A 100 3.78 11.91 -10.87
N LYS A 101 3.25 11.35 -11.96
CA LYS A 101 2.74 9.97 -11.96
C LYS A 101 3.84 8.95 -11.63
N GLU A 102 5.03 9.13 -12.20
CA GLU A 102 6.15 8.23 -11.91
C GLU A 102 6.62 8.38 -10.46
N ALA A 103 6.69 9.61 -9.94
CA ALA A 103 7.01 9.86 -8.54
C ALA A 103 5.98 9.24 -7.57
N GLN A 104 4.69 9.33 -7.90
CA GLN A 104 3.61 8.68 -7.14
C GLN A 104 3.78 7.16 -7.13
N LYS A 105 4.06 6.56 -8.30
CA LYS A 105 4.31 5.11 -8.40
C LYS A 105 5.51 4.67 -7.57
N VAL A 106 6.60 5.44 -7.56
CA VAL A 106 7.77 5.16 -6.71
C VAL A 106 7.41 5.24 -5.22
N ARG A 107 6.61 6.25 -4.83
CA ARG A 107 6.11 6.38 -3.45
C ARG A 107 5.27 5.16 -3.05
N ASP A 108 4.33 4.75 -3.89
CA ASP A 108 3.43 3.63 -3.59
C ASP A 108 4.20 2.32 -3.48
N ASN A 109 5.13 2.06 -4.39
CA ASN A 109 6.04 0.91 -4.28
C ASN A 109 6.83 0.95 -2.97
N LYS A 110 7.34 2.12 -2.56
CA LYS A 110 8.07 2.28 -1.30
C LYS A 110 7.16 1.95 -0.10
N LEU A 111 5.92 2.42 -0.09
CA LEU A 111 4.97 2.12 0.97
C LEU A 111 4.64 0.62 1.04
N GLU A 112 4.50 -0.05 -0.11
CA GLU A 112 4.32 -1.51 -0.17
C GLU A 112 5.53 -2.24 0.40
N TYR A 113 6.75 -1.84 0.01
CA TYR A 113 7.98 -2.40 0.57
C TYR A 113 8.09 -2.17 2.07
N ASP A 114 7.78 -0.97 2.56
CA ASP A 114 7.83 -0.63 3.99
C ASP A 114 6.78 -1.44 4.78
N LYS A 115 5.61 -1.71 4.20
CA LYS A 115 4.60 -2.59 4.81
C LYS A 115 5.13 -4.02 4.94
N VAL A 116 5.65 -4.59 3.86
CA VAL A 116 6.20 -5.95 3.86
C VAL A 116 7.42 -6.05 4.79
N ALA A 117 8.29 -5.04 4.80
CA ALA A 117 9.45 -4.97 5.67
C ALA A 117 9.04 -4.97 7.16
N ARG A 118 8.04 -4.17 7.54
CA ARG A 118 7.49 -4.18 8.90
C ARG A 118 6.94 -5.54 9.29
N GLU A 119 6.28 -6.24 8.38
CA GLU A 119 5.75 -7.58 8.63
C GLU A 119 6.86 -8.63 8.78
N ILE A 120 7.92 -8.54 7.97
CA ILE A 120 9.12 -9.37 8.08
C ILE A 120 9.87 -9.10 9.39
N MET A 121 9.98 -7.84 9.83
CA MET A 121 10.66 -7.48 11.08
C MET A 121 9.98 -8.03 12.34
N LYS A 122 8.71 -8.42 12.27
CA LYS A 122 8.01 -9.11 13.38
C LYS A 122 8.46 -10.57 13.53
N LEU A 123 9.03 -11.16 12.49
CA LEU A 123 9.51 -12.54 12.50
C LEU A 123 10.94 -12.59 13.06
N GLU A 124 11.30 -13.71 13.70
CA GLU A 124 12.67 -13.90 14.15
C GLU A 124 13.65 -13.93 12.97
N THR A 125 14.91 -13.65 13.26
CA THR A 125 15.95 -13.67 12.23
C THR A 125 16.09 -15.07 11.65
N ARG A 126 16.43 -15.14 10.35
CA ARG A 126 16.66 -16.42 9.66
C ARG A 126 17.75 -17.25 10.34
N GLU A 127 18.72 -16.60 10.97
CA GLU A 127 19.78 -17.27 11.73
C GLU A 127 19.22 -17.94 13.00
N SER A 128 18.33 -17.27 13.75
CA SER A 128 17.61 -17.84 14.89
C SER A 128 16.88 -19.13 14.48
N TYR A 129 16.07 -19.07 13.41
CA TYR A 129 15.36 -20.26 12.91
C TYR A 129 16.31 -21.40 12.53
N ASN A 130 17.43 -21.11 11.86
CA ASN A 130 18.42 -22.14 11.52
C ASN A 130 19.06 -22.76 12.77
N GLN A 131 19.27 -21.99 13.81
CA GLN A 131 19.82 -22.49 15.06
C GLN A 131 18.80 -23.37 15.79
N THR A 132 17.55 -22.93 15.92
CA THR A 132 16.45 -23.72 16.46
C THR A 132 16.24 -25.02 15.68
N ILE A 133 16.34 -24.98 14.34
CA ILE A 133 16.27 -26.19 13.51
C ILE A 133 17.41 -27.16 13.85
N LYS A 134 18.65 -26.68 13.96
CA LYS A 134 19.79 -27.53 14.32
C LYS A 134 19.66 -28.14 15.71
N GLU A 135 19.15 -27.38 16.67
CA GLU A 135 18.88 -27.87 18.02
C GLU A 135 17.81 -28.97 18.02
N LEU A 136 16.69 -28.73 17.33
CA LEU A 136 15.63 -29.74 17.18
C LEU A 136 16.11 -31.00 16.44
N GLU A 137 16.96 -30.85 15.41
CA GLU A 137 17.57 -32.00 14.71
C GLU A 137 18.47 -32.82 15.64
N ALA A 138 19.26 -32.15 16.48
CA ALA A 138 20.09 -32.81 17.49
C ALA A 138 19.25 -33.56 18.53
N ASP A 139 18.17 -32.94 19.00
CA ASP A 139 17.24 -33.56 19.95
C ASP A 139 16.52 -34.76 19.34
N ILE A 140 16.07 -34.67 18.09
CA ILE A 140 15.48 -35.81 17.37
C ILE A 140 16.50 -36.95 17.24
N ALA A 141 17.77 -36.64 16.93
CA ALA A 141 18.82 -37.66 16.84
C ALA A 141 19.08 -38.33 18.20
N MET A 142 19.08 -37.55 19.29
CA MET A 142 19.21 -38.04 20.65
C MET A 142 18.05 -38.96 21.04
N LEU A 143 16.81 -38.52 20.83
CA LEU A 143 15.59 -39.28 21.14
C LEU A 143 15.50 -40.57 20.32
N LYS A 144 15.89 -40.54 19.04
CA LYS A 144 16.00 -41.76 18.23
C LYS A 144 17.00 -42.75 18.83
N ARG A 145 18.17 -42.26 19.26
CA ARG A 145 19.17 -43.12 19.93
C ARG A 145 18.64 -43.70 21.23
N GLU A 146 17.99 -42.89 22.07
CA GLU A 146 17.38 -43.38 23.31
C GLU A 146 16.30 -44.43 23.02
N LYS A 147 15.40 -44.17 22.07
CA LYS A 147 14.38 -45.12 21.62
C LYS A 147 15.00 -46.46 21.24
N THR A 148 16.03 -46.45 20.37
CA THR A 148 16.71 -47.70 19.95
C THR A 148 17.37 -48.43 21.13
N ASN A 149 17.91 -47.71 22.12
CA ASN A 149 18.48 -48.31 23.31
C ASN A 149 17.40 -48.95 24.20
N LYS A 150 16.25 -48.29 24.36
CA LYS A 150 15.11 -48.81 25.13
C LYS A 150 14.50 -50.04 24.44
N GLU A 151 14.37 -50.02 23.11
CA GLU A 151 13.93 -51.17 22.31
C GLU A 151 14.87 -52.36 22.50
N LYS A 152 16.19 -52.17 22.38
CA LYS A 152 17.18 -53.23 22.65
C LYS A 152 17.09 -53.78 24.07
N ALA A 153 16.93 -52.91 25.06
CA ALA A 153 16.76 -53.32 26.45
C ALA A 153 15.46 -54.09 26.67
N PHE A 154 14.38 -53.68 26.01
CA PHE A 154 13.09 -54.37 26.03
C PHE A 154 13.18 -55.76 25.39
N ASP A 155 13.80 -55.86 24.21
CA ASP A 155 14.02 -57.15 23.54
C ASP A 155 14.87 -58.10 24.39
N SER A 156 15.94 -57.58 25.02
CA SER A 156 16.77 -58.37 25.94
C SER A 156 15.98 -58.85 27.18
N ARG A 157 15.06 -58.03 27.71
CA ARG A 157 14.18 -58.45 28.80
C ARG A 157 13.17 -59.50 28.32
N LYS A 158 12.65 -59.37 27.11
CA LYS A 158 11.74 -60.35 26.50
C LYS A 158 12.43 -61.69 26.29
N THR A 159 13.70 -61.71 25.85
CA THR A 159 14.47 -62.96 25.75
C THR A 159 14.71 -63.57 27.12
N ASN A 160 15.16 -62.79 28.10
CA ASN A 160 15.38 -63.26 29.47
C ASN A 160 14.09 -63.81 30.11
N PHE A 161 12.95 -63.14 29.91
CA PHE A 161 11.66 -63.62 30.41
C PHE A 161 11.21 -64.90 29.70
N SER A 162 11.47 -65.01 28.39
CA SER A 162 11.21 -66.25 27.64
C SER A 162 12.07 -67.41 28.14
N GLU A 163 13.32 -67.16 28.51
CA GLU A 163 14.20 -68.13 29.16
C GLU A 163 13.69 -68.51 30.55
N LEU A 164 13.28 -67.55 31.37
CA LEU A 164 12.67 -67.81 32.68
C LEU A 164 11.40 -68.67 32.56
N ILE A 165 10.53 -68.38 31.58
CA ILE A 165 9.35 -69.21 31.33
C ILE A 165 9.77 -70.64 30.97
N LYS A 166 10.82 -70.82 30.16
CA LYS A 166 11.34 -72.16 29.84
C LYS A 166 11.86 -72.87 31.09
N THR A 167 12.60 -72.20 31.97
CA THR A 167 13.10 -72.81 33.21
C THR A 167 11.97 -73.13 34.19
N VAL A 168 10.96 -72.28 34.30
CA VAL A 168 9.76 -72.55 35.11
C VAL A 168 9.00 -73.75 34.56
N LYS A 169 8.79 -73.84 33.24
CA LYS A 169 8.17 -75.01 32.61
C LYS A 169 8.99 -76.28 32.82
N GLU A 170 10.32 -76.17 32.79
CA GLU A 170 11.22 -77.28 33.06
C GLU A 170 11.15 -77.76 34.52
N LEU A 171 11.07 -76.82 35.48
CA LEU A 171 10.85 -77.13 36.88
C LEU A 171 9.45 -77.74 37.10
N GLN A 172 8.41 -77.21 36.47
CA GLN A 172 7.07 -77.80 36.50
C GLN A 172 7.09 -79.23 35.97
N ARG A 173 7.77 -79.46 34.83
CA ARG A 173 7.99 -80.80 34.28
C ARG A 173 8.72 -81.71 35.25
N THR A 174 9.79 -81.21 35.89
CA THR A 174 10.56 -81.99 36.88
C THR A 174 9.72 -82.34 38.10
N VAL A 175 8.92 -81.39 38.62
CA VAL A 175 8.01 -81.60 39.75
C VAL A 175 6.87 -82.55 39.37
N GLU A 176 6.32 -82.45 38.17
CA GLU A 176 5.32 -83.39 37.65
C GLU A 176 5.92 -84.79 37.49
N GLU A 177 7.15 -84.91 36.99
CA GLU A 177 7.89 -86.18 36.90
C GLU A 177 8.22 -86.76 38.28
N GLU A 178 8.63 -85.95 39.26
CA GLU A 178 8.83 -86.37 40.65
C GLU A 178 7.51 -86.79 41.30
N ARG A 179 6.42 -86.05 41.08
CA ARG A 179 5.08 -86.41 41.56
C ARG A 179 4.58 -87.68 40.88
N ALA A 180 4.86 -87.89 39.60
CA ALA A 180 4.54 -89.13 38.90
C ALA A 180 5.35 -90.31 39.46
N LYS A 181 6.64 -90.15 39.72
CA LYS A 181 7.50 -91.16 40.37
C LYS A 181 7.09 -91.44 41.82
N GLY A 182 6.71 -90.41 42.57
CA GLY A 182 6.18 -90.51 43.93
C GLY A 182 4.82 -91.22 43.95
N ASN A 183 3.93 -90.89 43.01
CA ASN A 183 2.66 -91.62 42.81
C ASN A 183 2.91 -93.06 42.35
N GLU A 184 3.94 -93.35 41.56
CA GLU A 184 4.28 -94.70 41.12
C GLU A 184 4.91 -95.53 42.26
N MET A 185 5.68 -94.89 43.14
CA MET A 185 6.20 -95.48 44.37
C MET A 185 5.09 -95.71 45.40
N GLN A 186 4.16 -94.75 45.55
CA GLN A 186 2.96 -94.88 46.39
C GLN A 186 2.00 -95.93 45.83
N LYS A 187 1.86 -96.03 44.50
CA LYS A 187 1.12 -97.09 43.82
C LYS A 187 1.75 -98.47 44.04
N LYS A 188 3.08 -98.59 43.99
CA LYS A 188 3.80 -99.82 44.36
C LYS A 188 3.70 -100.18 45.85
N LEU A 189 3.52 -99.18 46.73
CA LEU A 189 3.27 -99.41 48.16
C LEU A 189 1.82 -99.84 48.42
N MET A 190 0.86 -99.28 47.67
CA MET A 190 -0.56 -99.63 47.75
C MET A 190 -0.91 -100.95 47.04
N ASP A 191 -0.07 -101.48 46.14
CA ASP A 191 -0.26 -102.80 45.50
C ASP A 191 0.14 -103.98 46.41
N MET A 192 0.63 -103.72 47.62
CA MET A 192 1.06 -104.71 48.63
C MET A 192 0.17 -104.70 49.90
N ASP A 193 -1.00 -104.08 49.86
CA ASP A 193 -2.03 -104.19 50.90
C ASP A 193 -3.41 -104.27 50.22
N ARG A 194 -3.85 -105.51 50.02
CA ARG A 194 -5.12 -105.88 49.37
C ARG A 194 -6.27 -105.86 50.40
N GLU A 195 -7.47 -105.60 49.88
CA GLU A 195 -8.78 -106.06 50.41
C GLU A 195 -9.34 -105.37 51.68
N TYR A 196 -10.27 -104.42 51.52
CA TYR A 196 -11.71 -104.66 51.74
C TYR A 196 -12.55 -103.44 51.29
N GLU A 197 -13.71 -103.76 50.70
CA GLU A 197 -14.69 -102.86 50.06
C GLU A 197 -15.40 -101.88 51.02
N SER A 198 -15.88 -100.74 50.51
CA SER A 198 -17.30 -100.32 50.68
C SER A 198 -17.66 -99.02 49.92
N SER A 199 -18.59 -99.19 48.96
CA SER A 199 -19.76 -98.39 48.53
C SER A 199 -19.78 -96.85 48.33
N ASP A 200 -20.40 -96.52 47.19
CA ASP A 200 -21.33 -95.41 46.84
C ASP A 200 -20.82 -94.07 46.25
N ASP A 201 -20.94 -93.96 44.92
CA ASP A 201 -21.85 -93.08 44.13
C ASP A 201 -22.43 -91.83 44.83
N GLU A 202 -22.52 -90.60 44.29
CA GLU A 202 -22.52 -90.07 42.91
C GLU A 202 -22.33 -88.52 42.90
N ALA A 203 -21.96 -88.02 41.72
CA ALA A 203 -22.14 -86.71 41.09
C ALA A 203 -22.44 -85.37 41.86
N SER A 204 -21.45 -84.48 41.73
CA SER A 204 -21.51 -83.19 40.99
C SER A 204 -21.91 -81.83 41.65
N VAL A 205 -21.18 -80.83 41.11
CA VAL A 205 -21.40 -79.37 40.95
C VAL A 205 -21.35 -78.39 42.14
N ASN A 206 -20.38 -77.48 41.98
CA ASN A 206 -20.47 -76.00 42.03
C ASN A 206 -20.38 -75.24 43.36
N SER A 207 -19.71 -74.08 43.26
CA SER A 207 -19.87 -72.86 44.07
C SER A 207 -19.44 -72.98 45.54
N GLU A 208 -18.82 -72.04 46.25
CA GLU A 208 -18.54 -70.61 46.10
C GLU A 208 -17.80 -70.22 47.39
N SER A 209 -17.01 -69.14 47.41
CA SER A 209 -16.72 -68.29 48.58
C SER A 209 -15.57 -67.35 48.22
N ARG A 210 -15.59 -66.03 48.46
CA ARG A 210 -16.55 -65.16 49.13
C ARG A 210 -16.01 -63.74 48.91
N GLU A 211 -16.88 -62.79 48.62
CA GLU A 211 -16.56 -61.36 48.66
C GLU A 211 -16.23 -60.89 50.08
N HIS A 212 -15.32 -59.92 50.20
CA HIS A 212 -15.53 -58.77 51.07
C HIS A 212 -14.70 -57.56 50.58
N THR A 213 -15.39 -56.45 50.35
CA THR A 213 -14.86 -55.08 50.22
C THR A 213 -14.37 -54.58 51.60
N PRO A 214 -13.63 -53.46 51.68
CA PRO A 214 -14.34 -52.20 51.90
C PRO A 214 -13.78 -50.97 51.18
N GLU A 215 -14.72 -50.05 51.02
CA GLU A 215 -14.68 -48.62 50.69
C GLU A 215 -13.63 -47.82 51.47
N GLU A 216 -12.97 -46.85 50.81
CA GLU A 216 -12.50 -45.65 51.51
C GLU A 216 -12.58 -44.40 50.61
N ARG A 217 -13.37 -43.44 51.08
CA ARG A 217 -13.54 -42.10 50.54
C ARG A 217 -12.37 -41.21 50.96
N ARG A 218 -11.94 -40.29 50.08
CA ARG A 218 -11.55 -38.95 50.54
C ARG A 218 -11.61 -37.90 49.43
N ALA A 219 -12.53 -36.96 49.60
CA ALA A 219 -12.41 -35.61 49.07
C ALA A 219 -11.83 -34.74 50.19
N THR A 220 -10.73 -34.02 49.93
CA THR A 220 -10.41 -32.75 50.62
C THR A 220 -9.64 -31.81 49.71
N ASN A 221 -10.27 -30.65 49.55
CA ASN A 221 -9.89 -29.31 49.12
C ASN A 221 -8.45 -28.80 49.43
N GLY A 222 -8.00 -27.80 48.64
CA GLY A 222 -6.92 -26.82 48.94
C GLY A 222 -5.65 -26.98 48.08
N GLY A 223 -5.40 -26.15 47.06
CA GLY A 223 -4.73 -24.82 47.14
C GLY A 223 -3.19 -25.00 47.15
N SER A 224 -2.30 -24.34 46.41
CA SER A 224 -2.33 -23.08 45.66
C SER A 224 -1.02 -22.96 44.82
N HIS A 225 -1.03 -22.01 43.87
CA HIS A 225 0.10 -21.32 43.22
C HIS A 225 1.01 -22.07 42.23
N ARG A 226 0.95 -21.65 40.95
CA ARG A 226 1.89 -20.66 40.36
C ARG A 226 1.55 -20.41 38.88
N PHE A 227 0.48 -19.66 38.63
CA PHE A 227 0.30 -18.94 37.37
C PHE A 227 0.56 -17.46 37.68
N GLN A 228 1.52 -16.89 36.99
CA GLN A 228 2.00 -15.53 37.19
C GLN A 228 1.67 -14.80 35.88
N GLU A 229 0.42 -14.33 35.76
CA GLU A 229 0.08 -13.33 34.75
C GLU A 229 0.85 -12.07 35.10
N ARG A 230 1.75 -11.70 34.20
CA ARG A 230 2.30 -10.36 34.17
C ARG A 230 1.23 -9.46 33.60
N SER A 231 0.72 -8.58 34.45
CA SER A 231 0.31 -7.24 34.05
C SER A 231 1.45 -6.64 33.22
N ASN A 232 1.17 -6.30 31.97
CA ASN A 232 1.86 -5.21 31.32
C ASN A 232 0.83 -4.11 31.17
N ASP A 233 1.06 -3.07 31.95
CA ASP A 233 0.65 -1.72 31.62
C ASP A 233 1.22 -1.42 30.23
N ASP A 234 0.34 -1.19 29.25
CA ASP A 234 0.71 -0.51 28.02
C ASP A 234 0.39 0.97 28.25
N ASP A 235 1.48 1.72 28.46
CA ASP A 235 1.50 3.17 28.40
C ASP A 235 1.13 3.59 26.97
N ASP A 236 -0.08 4.11 26.80
CA ASP A 236 -0.51 4.85 25.61
C ASP A 236 0.17 6.23 25.62
N ASP A 237 1.43 6.27 25.19
CA ASP A 237 2.11 7.51 24.80
C ASP A 237 1.78 7.80 23.32
N ASP A 238 0.85 8.74 23.17
CA ASP A 238 0.85 9.88 22.25
C ASP A 238 2.09 10.01 21.34
N ASP A 239 1.89 9.80 20.03
CA ASP A 239 2.64 10.51 18.99
C ASP A 239 1.65 10.84 17.86
N GLY A 240 1.26 12.11 17.83
CA GLY A 240 0.41 12.69 16.81
C GLY A 240 1.15 12.79 15.48
N ASP A 241 0.52 12.28 14.42
CA ASP A 241 0.82 12.69 13.06
C ASP A 241 -0.35 13.50 12.50
N GLU A 242 -0.07 14.80 12.42
CA GLU A 242 -0.78 15.81 11.65
C GLU A 242 -0.89 15.42 10.16
N GLU A 243 -2.08 15.71 9.63
CA GLU A 243 -2.40 16.14 8.26
C GLU A 243 -1.92 15.35 7.02
N GLY A 244 -2.92 15.00 6.21
CA GLY A 244 -2.78 14.81 4.77
C GLY A 244 -4.14 14.61 4.12
N MET A 245 -4.90 15.70 3.93
CA MET A 245 -6.15 15.68 3.16
C MET A 245 -5.92 15.01 1.80
N VAL A 246 -6.62 13.92 1.55
CA VAL A 246 -6.83 13.41 0.19
C VAL A 246 -7.90 14.30 -0.42
N ALA A 247 -7.49 15.33 -1.15
CA ALA A 247 -8.43 16.12 -1.93
C ALA A 247 -8.87 15.27 -3.12
N ASP A 248 -10.11 14.81 -3.10
CA ASP A 248 -10.76 14.21 -4.27
C ASP A 248 -10.81 15.25 -5.41
N GLU A 249 -10.01 15.03 -6.45
CA GLU A 249 -9.87 15.92 -7.63
C GLU A 249 -11.07 15.86 -8.62
N GLU A 250 -12.28 15.50 -8.18
CA GLU A 250 -13.44 15.38 -9.10
C GLU A 250 -14.29 16.65 -9.31
N ALA A 251 -13.89 17.82 -8.80
CA ALA A 251 -14.76 19.01 -8.82
C ALA A 251 -14.21 20.28 -9.51
N ILE A 252 -13.21 20.20 -10.40
CA ILE A 252 -12.73 21.38 -11.16
C ILE A 252 -12.64 21.11 -12.66
N VAL A 253 -13.73 20.68 -13.28
CA VAL A 253 -13.95 20.89 -14.71
C VAL A 253 -15.43 21.19 -14.93
N ASN A 254 -15.83 22.45 -14.78
CA ASN A 254 -16.91 23.09 -15.56
C ASN A 254 -17.13 24.52 -15.07
N GLY A 255 -16.31 25.42 -15.59
CA GLY A 255 -16.52 26.86 -15.49
C GLY A 255 -15.38 27.55 -16.22
N VAL A 256 -15.74 28.40 -17.18
CA VAL A 256 -14.86 29.11 -18.13
C VAL A 256 -14.62 28.36 -19.43
N VAL A 257 -15.69 28.22 -20.20
CA VAL A 257 -15.64 28.50 -21.64
C VAL A 257 -16.64 29.63 -21.90
N CYS A 258 -16.12 30.71 -22.49
CA CYS A 258 -16.84 31.90 -22.92
C CYS A 258 -17.89 31.59 -23.99
#